data_AF-A0A925DX23-F1
#
_entry.id   AF-A0A925DX23-F1
#
_cell.length_a   1.000
_cell.length_b   1.000
_cell.length_c   1.000
_cell.angle_alpha   90.00
_cell.angle_beta   90.00
_cell.angle_gamma   90.00
#
_symmetry.space_group_name_H-M   'P 1'
#
loop_
_entity.id
_entity.type
_entity.pdbx_description
1 polymer ?
#
loop_
_entity_poly.entity_id
_entity_poly.type
_entity_poly.pdbx_seq_one_letter_code
_entity_poly.pdbx_strand_id
1 'polypeptide(L)'
;MYRRGFTVVELIIVITIMGILLLLGVVNVRGTQVNGRDDERKADIEAIALNLETFYSSGTEGSITVGRYPSTAIVGQEITLLRDIDPKSLATPGAANSSLVATTNAIQTTAGVLPQPAISQYVYQPLQTAGTLCTTEAQECRKFNLYYRLEGDNTVYLATSKNQ
;
A
#
# COMPACT_ATOMS: atom_id res chain seq x y z
N MET A 1 -11.25 -64.61 14.91
CA MET A 1 -10.67 -63.34 14.40
C MET A 1 -10.29 -62.48 15.60
N TYR A 2 -8.99 -62.37 15.93
CA TYR A 2 -8.53 -61.59 17.07
C TYR A 2 -8.41 -60.12 16.66
N ARG A 3 -9.34 -59.27 17.11
CA ARG A 3 -9.25 -57.82 16.93
C ARG A 3 -8.14 -57.31 17.86
N ARG A 4 -7.02 -56.87 17.29
CA ARG A 4 -5.98 -56.17 18.05
C ARG A 4 -6.52 -54.76 18.36
N GLY A 5 -6.77 -54.50 19.65
CA GLY A 5 -7.11 -53.17 20.14
C GLY A 5 -5.86 -52.31 20.29
N PHE A 6 -6.00 -51.00 20.07
CA PHE A 6 -4.93 -50.03 20.34
C PHE A 6 -4.60 -50.01 21.83
N THR A 7 -3.32 -49.84 22.16
CA THR A 7 -2.90 -49.69 23.56
C THR A 7 -3.12 -48.26 24.04
N VAL A 8 -3.38 -48.08 25.34
CA VAL A 8 -3.51 -46.75 25.95
C VAL A 8 -2.24 -45.91 25.74
N VAL A 9 -1.07 -46.57 25.78
CA VAL A 9 0.24 -45.93 25.56
C VAL A 9 0.35 -45.35 24.15
N GLU A 10 -0.16 -46.08 23.16
CA GLU A 10 -0.12 -45.66 21.74
C GLU A 10 -0.99 -44.42 21.52
N LEU A 11 -2.15 -44.33 22.16
CA LEU A 11 -3.01 -43.14 22.10
C LEU A 11 -2.37 -41.94 22.81
N ILE A 12 -1.67 -42.16 23.93
CA ILE A 12 -0.96 -41.10 24.67
C ILE A 12 0.21 -40.52 23.86
N ILE A 13 0.96 -41.37 23.15
CA ILE A 13 2.07 -40.90 22.30
C ILE A 13 1.54 -40.03 21.15
N VAL A 14 0.42 -40.39 20.54
CA VAL A 14 -0.16 -39.61 19.44
C VAL A 14 -0.61 -38.22 19.89
N ILE A 15 -1.34 -38.12 21.01
CA ILE A 15 -1.80 -36.81 21.51
C ILE A 15 -0.65 -35.91 21.96
N THR A 16 0.44 -36.49 22.51
CA THR A 16 1.61 -35.72 22.92
C THR A 16 2.37 -35.17 21.71
N ILE A 17 2.56 -35.98 20.67
CA ILE A 17 3.18 -35.54 19.41
C ILE A 17 2.31 -34.48 18.73
N MET A 18 0.99 -34.67 18.65
CA MET A 18 0.08 -33.66 18.10
C MET A 18 0.14 -32.34 18.88
N GLY A 19 0.20 -32.39 20.22
CA GLY A 19 0.34 -31.21 21.06
C GLY A 19 1.62 -30.42 20.76
N ILE A 20 2.74 -31.10 20.60
CA ILE A 20 4.04 -30.47 20.25
C ILE A 20 3.98 -29.84 18.86
N LEU A 21 3.44 -30.54 17.86
CA LEU A 21 3.34 -30.04 16.48
C LEU A 21 2.43 -28.81 16.37
N LEU A 22 1.31 -28.79 17.10
CA LEU A 22 0.40 -27.64 17.11
C LEU A 22 1.07 -26.39 17.71
N LEU A 23 1.85 -26.54 18.79
CA LEU A 23 2.58 -25.42 19.40
C LEU A 23 3.63 -24.82 18.45
N LEU A 24 4.39 -25.66 17.74
CA LEU A 24 5.41 -25.20 16.80
C LEU A 24 4.80 -24.58 15.52
N GLY A 25 3.63 -25.05 15.10
CA GLY A 25 2.93 -24.54 13.91
C GLY A 25 2.50 -23.07 14.02
N VAL A 26 2.08 -22.60 15.20
CA VAL A 26 1.51 -21.25 15.37
C VAL A 26 2.57 -20.15 15.25
N VAL A 27 3.83 -20.42 15.61
CA VAL A 27 4.88 -19.38 15.72
C VAL A 27 5.35 -18.88 14.34
N ASN A 28 5.29 -19.74 13.31
CA ASN A 28 5.79 -19.41 11.96
C ASN A 28 4.80 -18.63 11.09
N VAL A 29 3.50 -18.70 11.38
CA VAL A 29 2.45 -18.10 10.52
C VAL A 29 2.38 -16.57 10.63
N ARG A 30 2.82 -15.99 11.75
CA ARG A 30 2.74 -14.53 11.96
C ARG A 30 3.69 -13.74 11.04
N GLY A 31 4.92 -14.23 10.86
CA GLY A 31 5.91 -13.56 10.02
C GLY A 31 5.56 -13.59 8.53
N THR A 32 5.02 -14.71 8.03
CA THR A 32 4.64 -14.84 6.62
C THR A 32 3.45 -13.95 6.26
N GLN A 33 2.51 -13.75 7.17
CA GLN A 33 1.39 -12.83 6.96
C GLN A 33 1.82 -11.36 6.91
N VAL A 34 2.78 -10.95 7.74
CA VAL A 34 3.34 -9.59 7.71
C VAL A 34 4.05 -9.34 6.38
N ASN A 35 4.91 -10.27 5.96
CA ASN A 35 5.61 -10.17 4.68
C ASN A 35 4.62 -10.09 3.50
N GLY A 36 3.56 -10.90 3.51
CA GLY A 36 2.54 -10.87 2.47
C GLY A 36 1.81 -9.52 2.37
N ARG A 37 1.51 -8.86 3.51
CA ARG A 37 0.93 -7.51 3.52
C ARG A 37 1.92 -6.45 3.05
N ASP A 38 3.19 -6.58 3.40
CA ASP A 38 4.23 -5.64 2.96
C ASP A 38 4.50 -5.74 1.46
N ASP A 39 4.44 -6.95 0.90
CA ASP A 39 4.54 -7.16 -0.54
C ASP A 39 3.31 -6.61 -1.28
N GLU A 40 2.10 -6.77 -0.71
CA GLU A 40 0.88 -6.13 -1.22
C GLU A 40 1.01 -4.59 -1.22
N ARG A 41 1.48 -3.97 -0.12
CA ARG A 41 1.70 -2.51 -0.05
C ARG A 41 2.68 -2.00 -1.11
N LYS A 42 3.76 -2.73 -1.38
CA LYS A 42 4.72 -2.36 -2.42
C LYS A 42 4.09 -2.43 -3.81
N ALA A 43 3.39 -3.51 -4.11
CA ALA A 43 2.68 -3.68 -5.38
C ALA A 43 1.60 -2.61 -5.59
N ASP A 44 0.85 -2.27 -4.54
CA ASP A 44 -0.15 -1.19 -4.56
C ASP A 44 0.48 0.16 -4.94
N ILE A 45 1.59 0.51 -4.29
CA ILE A 45 2.30 1.77 -4.56
C ILE A 45 2.88 1.81 -5.98
N GLU A 46 3.40 0.68 -6.47
CA GLU A 46 3.85 0.57 -7.86
C GLU A 46 2.71 0.76 -8.85
N ALA A 47 1.54 0.17 -8.58
CA ALA A 47 0.34 0.33 -9.41
C ALA A 47 -0.17 1.78 -9.40
N ILE A 48 -0.19 2.44 -8.24
CA ILE A 48 -0.57 3.85 -8.13
C ILE A 48 0.42 4.73 -8.89
N ALA A 49 1.73 4.53 -8.68
CA ALA A 49 2.77 5.30 -9.35
C ALA A 49 2.69 5.14 -10.87
N LEU A 50 2.53 3.92 -11.37
CA LEU A 50 2.38 3.63 -12.79
C LEU A 50 1.18 4.39 -13.39
N ASN A 51 0.02 4.34 -12.73
CA ASN A 51 -1.17 5.03 -13.20
C ASN A 51 -1.03 6.56 -13.16
N LEU A 52 -0.32 7.11 -12.18
CA LEU A 52 0.02 8.54 -12.14
C LEU A 52 0.95 8.92 -13.31
N GLU A 53 1.90 8.06 -13.68
CA GLU A 53 2.75 8.28 -14.86
C GLU A 53 1.95 8.19 -16.16
N THR A 54 1.00 7.25 -16.25
CA THR A 54 0.07 7.17 -17.39
C THR A 54 -0.75 8.46 -17.47
N PHE A 55 -1.32 8.92 -16.36
CA PHE A 55 -2.06 10.19 -16.28
C PHE A 55 -1.21 11.37 -16.77
N TYR A 56 0.06 11.44 -16.38
CA TYR A 56 0.95 12.50 -16.85
C TYR A 56 1.09 12.50 -18.38
N SER A 57 1.17 11.31 -18.99
CA SER A 57 1.35 11.18 -20.44
C SER A 57 0.07 11.42 -21.26
N SER A 58 -1.08 10.92 -20.77
CA SER A 58 -2.33 10.87 -21.54
C SER A 58 -3.46 11.71 -20.98
N GLY A 59 -3.33 12.25 -19.77
CA GLY A 59 -4.41 12.91 -19.04
C GLY A 59 -5.59 11.97 -18.80
N THR A 60 -6.78 12.55 -18.62
CA THR A 60 -8.06 11.84 -18.58
C THR A 60 -8.76 11.86 -19.93
N GLU A 61 -9.74 10.97 -20.11
CA GLU A 61 -10.54 10.90 -21.33
C GLU A 61 -11.26 12.24 -21.59
N GLY A 62 -10.99 12.84 -22.76
CA GLY A 62 -11.54 14.16 -23.14
C GLY A 62 -10.81 15.37 -22.55
N SER A 63 -9.74 15.18 -21.78
CA SER A 63 -8.93 16.26 -21.25
C SER A 63 -7.82 16.67 -22.22
N ILE A 64 -7.73 17.97 -22.49
CA ILE A 64 -6.63 18.59 -23.24
C ILE A 64 -5.42 18.93 -22.35
N THR A 65 -5.57 18.83 -21.03
CA THR A 65 -4.49 19.07 -20.07
C THR A 65 -3.72 17.79 -19.80
N VAL A 66 -2.57 17.67 -20.46
CA VAL A 66 -1.59 16.59 -20.30
C VAL A 66 -0.27 17.16 -19.75
N GLY A 67 0.66 16.28 -19.39
CA GLY A 67 1.99 16.66 -18.91
C GLY A 67 2.02 17.13 -17.45
N ARG A 68 1.00 16.83 -16.66
CA ARG A 68 0.93 17.18 -15.24
C ARG A 68 0.32 16.03 -14.43
N TYR A 69 0.70 15.93 -13.17
CA TYR A 69 0.06 15.03 -12.22
C TYR A 69 -1.21 15.67 -11.62
N PRO A 70 -2.14 14.87 -11.07
CA PRO A 70 -3.29 15.38 -10.34
C PRO A 70 -2.89 16.23 -9.13
N SER A 71 -3.74 17.18 -8.74
CA SER A 71 -3.55 17.90 -7.48
C SER A 71 -4.00 17.06 -6.28
N THR A 72 -3.95 17.60 -5.06
CA THR A 72 -4.52 16.92 -3.88
C THR A 72 -6.02 16.62 -4.02
N ALA A 73 -6.72 17.21 -4.99
CA ALA A 73 -8.13 16.93 -5.29
C ALA A 73 -8.38 15.53 -5.88
N ILE A 74 -7.32 14.73 -6.12
CA ILE A 74 -7.44 13.33 -6.55
C ILE A 74 -8.11 12.44 -5.51
N VAL A 75 -7.97 12.75 -4.21
CA VAL A 75 -8.52 11.92 -3.14
C VAL A 75 -10.04 11.94 -3.18
N GLY A 76 -10.67 10.77 -3.29
CA GLY A 76 -12.10 10.62 -3.54
C GLY A 76 -12.49 10.67 -5.03
N GLN A 77 -11.54 10.86 -5.93
CA GLN A 77 -11.69 10.86 -7.39
C GLN A 77 -10.67 9.94 -8.08
N GLU A 78 -10.09 8.99 -7.35
CA GLU A 78 -8.99 8.16 -7.84
C GLU A 78 -9.44 7.30 -9.01
N ILE A 79 -10.63 6.70 -8.92
CA ILE A 79 -11.17 5.80 -9.97
C ILE A 79 -11.46 6.58 -11.27
N THR A 80 -11.84 7.85 -11.18
CA THR A 80 -12.15 8.67 -12.36
C THR A 80 -10.89 9.24 -12.99
N LEU A 81 -9.88 9.59 -12.19
CA LEU A 81 -8.64 10.18 -12.66
C LEU A 81 -7.63 9.12 -13.10
N LEU A 82 -7.49 8.03 -12.34
CA LEU A 82 -6.57 6.92 -12.63
C LEU A 82 -7.33 5.77 -13.31
N ARG A 83 -7.73 5.97 -14.56
CA ARG A 83 -8.68 5.09 -15.28
C ARG A 83 -8.36 3.59 -15.22
N ASP A 84 -7.09 3.23 -15.33
CA ASP A 84 -6.66 1.84 -15.47
C ASP A 84 -6.18 1.24 -14.13
N ILE A 85 -6.46 1.93 -13.00
CA ILE A 85 -6.10 1.44 -11.67
C ILE A 85 -7.09 0.37 -11.20
N ASP A 86 -6.57 -0.70 -10.60
CA ASP A 86 -7.39 -1.60 -9.81
C ASP A 86 -7.79 -0.87 -8.51
N PRO A 87 -9.09 -0.70 -8.20
CA PRO A 87 -9.53 -0.07 -6.96
C PRO A 87 -8.96 -0.74 -5.70
N LYS A 88 -8.58 -2.02 -5.78
CA LYS A 88 -7.94 -2.73 -4.67
C LYS A 88 -6.57 -2.13 -4.34
N SER A 89 -5.80 -1.69 -5.34
CA SER A 89 -4.47 -1.09 -5.13
C SER A 89 -4.50 0.27 -4.45
N LEU A 90 -5.69 0.88 -4.30
CA LEU A 90 -5.87 2.09 -3.52
C LEU A 90 -6.12 1.81 -2.04
N ALA A 91 -6.44 0.57 -1.66
CA ALA A 91 -6.75 0.17 -0.30
C ALA A 91 -5.54 -0.52 0.34
N THR A 92 -5.17 -0.11 1.54
CA THR A 92 -4.14 -0.86 2.31
C THR A 92 -4.63 -2.27 2.64
N PRO A 93 -3.72 -3.24 2.90
CA PRO A 93 -4.11 -4.60 3.24
C PRO A 93 -5.10 -4.67 4.40
N GLY A 94 -6.30 -5.18 4.12
CA GLY A 94 -7.40 -5.28 5.09
C GLY A 94 -8.36 -4.09 5.14
N ALA A 95 -8.13 -3.03 4.35
CA ALA A 95 -9.07 -1.92 4.20
C ALA A 95 -10.16 -2.24 3.17
N ALA A 96 -11.38 -1.74 3.41
CA ALA A 96 -12.52 -1.91 2.51
C ALA A 96 -12.62 -0.82 1.43
N ASN A 97 -12.00 0.34 1.66
CA ASN A 97 -12.07 1.52 0.81
C ASN A 97 -10.66 2.07 0.52
N SER A 98 -10.57 3.01 -0.42
CA SER A 98 -9.33 3.78 -0.68
C SER A 98 -8.72 4.27 0.63
N SER A 99 -7.44 3.98 0.79
CA SER A 99 -6.58 4.43 1.87
C SER A 99 -5.61 5.52 1.39
N LEU A 100 -5.82 6.05 0.18
CA LEU A 100 -5.05 7.15 -0.37
C LEU A 100 -5.45 8.45 0.33
N VAL A 101 -4.47 9.20 0.82
CA VAL A 101 -4.67 10.46 1.53
C VAL A 101 -3.72 11.51 0.93
N ALA A 102 -4.21 12.73 0.77
CA ALA A 102 -3.38 13.83 0.29
C ALA A 102 -2.58 14.44 1.43
N THR A 103 -1.34 14.84 1.13
CA THR A 103 -0.58 15.66 2.07
C THR A 103 -1.23 17.04 2.26
N THR A 104 -0.95 17.65 3.41
CA THR A 104 -1.32 19.04 3.73
C THR A 104 -0.13 20.00 3.66
N ASN A 105 1.08 19.49 3.42
CA ASN A 105 2.29 20.30 3.31
C ASN A 105 3.24 19.84 2.19
N ALA A 106 4.15 20.74 1.82
CA ALA A 106 5.13 20.55 0.73
C ALA A 106 6.48 19.98 1.20
N ILE A 107 6.63 19.66 2.50
CA ILE A 107 7.89 19.15 3.04
C ILE A 107 8.10 17.73 2.50
N GLN A 108 9.22 17.48 1.80
CA GLN A 108 9.50 16.19 1.15
C GLN A 108 10.28 15.21 2.05
N THR A 109 10.06 15.24 3.36
CA THR A 109 10.81 14.37 4.30
C THR A 109 9.88 13.40 4.98
N THR A 110 10.33 12.16 5.11
CA THR A 110 9.60 11.04 5.75
C THR A 110 9.01 11.36 7.13
N ALA A 111 9.66 12.22 7.92
CA ALA A 111 9.19 12.63 9.26
C ALA A 111 8.45 13.98 9.27
N GLY A 112 8.48 14.71 8.15
CA GLY A 112 7.95 16.07 8.04
C GLY A 112 6.73 16.18 7.14
N VAL A 113 6.33 15.13 6.42
CA VAL A 113 5.10 15.09 5.62
C VAL A 113 3.89 14.93 6.53
N LEU A 114 2.83 15.69 6.29
CA LEU A 114 1.58 15.62 7.05
C LEU A 114 0.44 15.19 6.14
N PRO A 115 -0.42 14.23 6.53
CA PRO A 115 -0.33 13.43 7.76
C PRO A 115 0.89 12.49 7.73
N GLN A 116 1.41 12.17 8.90
CA GLN A 116 2.53 11.23 9.01
C GLN A 116 2.10 9.86 8.43
N PRO A 117 2.85 9.26 7.50
CA PRO A 117 2.47 7.99 6.89
C PRO A 117 2.35 6.88 7.94
N ALA A 118 1.22 6.18 7.93
CA ALA A 118 0.87 5.08 8.83
C ALA A 118 0.63 3.81 8.00
N ILE A 119 0.63 2.64 8.64
CA ILE A 119 0.42 1.34 7.95
C ILE A 119 -0.95 1.21 7.27
N SER A 120 -1.89 2.08 7.61
CA SER A 120 -3.28 2.11 7.15
C SER A 120 -3.55 3.15 6.07
N GLN A 121 -2.52 3.84 5.56
CA GLN A 121 -2.69 4.86 4.53
C GLN A 121 -1.51 4.98 3.59
N TYR A 122 -1.79 5.42 2.36
CA TYR A 122 -0.82 5.84 1.37
C TYR A 122 -0.91 7.36 1.23
N VAL A 123 0.18 8.09 1.47
CA VAL A 123 0.18 9.55 1.43
C VAL A 123 0.70 10.05 0.09
N TYR A 124 -0.16 10.73 -0.65
CA TYR A 124 0.13 11.34 -1.94
C TYR A 124 0.49 12.83 -1.79
N GLN A 125 1.64 13.21 -2.33
CA GLN A 125 2.14 14.58 -2.34
C GLN A 125 2.43 15.03 -3.77
N PRO A 126 1.52 15.79 -4.40
CA PRO A 126 1.77 16.41 -5.70
C PRO A 126 2.46 17.77 -5.55
N LEU A 127 3.49 18.02 -6.37
CA LEU A 127 4.31 19.22 -6.27
C LEU A 127 4.53 19.87 -7.63
N GLN A 128 4.64 21.19 -7.61
CA GLN A 128 5.11 21.96 -8.77
C GLN A 128 6.63 21.84 -8.92
N THR A 129 7.17 22.31 -10.05
CA THR A 129 8.62 22.37 -10.29
C THR A 129 9.38 23.09 -9.17
N ALA A 130 8.78 24.14 -8.60
CA ALA A 130 9.35 24.93 -7.50
C ALA A 130 9.27 24.25 -6.11
N GLY A 131 8.68 23.04 -6.02
CA GLY A 131 8.52 22.32 -4.75
C GLY A 131 7.35 22.81 -3.90
N THR A 132 6.42 23.59 -4.46
CA THR A 132 5.18 24.00 -3.79
C THR A 132 4.11 22.92 -3.93
N LEU A 133 3.25 22.79 -2.91
CA LEU A 133 2.16 21.83 -2.91
C LEU A 133 1.09 22.19 -3.95
N CYS A 134 0.66 21.20 -4.71
CA CYS A 134 -0.45 21.30 -5.63
C CYS A 134 -1.79 21.02 -4.96
N THR A 135 -2.54 22.07 -4.64
CA THR A 135 -3.85 21.97 -3.98
C THR A 135 -5.04 22.12 -4.93
N THR A 136 -4.80 22.56 -6.17
CA THR A 136 -5.86 22.84 -7.16
C THR A 136 -5.47 22.35 -8.54
N GLU A 137 -6.47 22.01 -9.35
CA GLU A 137 -6.32 21.54 -10.74
C GLU A 137 -5.82 22.61 -11.72
N ALA A 138 -5.70 23.88 -11.29
CA ALA A 138 -5.10 24.94 -12.10
C ALA A 138 -3.56 24.94 -12.04
N GLN A 139 -2.99 24.22 -11.07
CA GLN A 139 -1.55 24.21 -10.85
C GLN A 139 -0.85 23.16 -11.72
N GLU A 140 0.34 23.51 -12.22
CA GLU A 140 1.16 22.62 -13.03
C GLU A 140 1.99 21.70 -12.13
N CYS A 141 1.40 20.58 -11.73
CA CYS A 141 2.06 19.58 -10.89
C CYS A 141 2.99 18.73 -11.74
N ARG A 142 4.30 18.91 -11.55
CA ARG A 142 5.34 18.26 -12.36
C ARG A 142 6.04 17.12 -11.63
N LYS A 143 5.82 16.99 -10.33
CA LYS A 143 6.43 15.95 -9.48
C LYS A 143 5.38 15.36 -8.57
N PHE A 144 5.56 14.12 -8.16
CA PHE A 144 4.83 13.56 -7.03
C PHE A 144 5.71 12.69 -6.16
N ASN A 145 5.31 12.60 -4.89
CA ASN A 145 5.87 11.70 -3.91
C ASN A 145 4.72 10.86 -3.32
N LEU A 146 4.94 9.55 -3.21
CA LEU A 146 4.06 8.61 -2.53
C LEU A 146 4.80 8.07 -1.30
N TYR A 147 4.20 8.23 -0.14
CA TYR A 147 4.73 7.71 1.10
C TYR A 147 3.88 6.57 1.63
N TYR A 148 4.52 5.49 2.04
CA TYR A 148 3.86 4.32 2.63
C TYR A 148 4.73 3.74 3.74
N ARG A 149 4.10 3.06 4.70
CA ARG A 149 4.79 2.44 5.83
C ARG A 149 4.67 0.92 5.75
N LEU A 150 5.79 0.22 5.88
CA LEU A 150 5.79 -1.23 6.00
C LEU A 150 5.60 -1.65 7.46
N GLU A 151 4.95 -2.79 7.65
CA GLU A 151 4.61 -3.31 8.96
C GLU A 151 5.77 -4.09 9.60
N GLY A 152 6.57 -4.78 8.78
CA GLY A 152 7.69 -5.60 9.26
C GLY A 152 8.81 -4.80 9.92
N ASP A 153 9.16 -3.63 9.36
CA ASP A 153 10.25 -2.78 9.85
C ASP A 153 9.77 -1.45 10.44
N ASN A 154 8.48 -1.14 10.30
CA ASN A 154 7.86 0.11 10.73
C ASN A 154 8.51 1.36 10.12
N THR A 155 9.21 1.21 8.99
CA THR A 155 9.84 2.32 8.28
C THR A 155 8.91 2.85 7.20
N VAL A 156 9.09 4.14 6.89
CA VAL A 156 8.31 4.80 5.85
C VAL A 156 9.20 4.94 4.62
N TYR A 157 8.68 4.43 3.52
CA TYR A 157 9.30 4.45 2.21
C TYR A 157 8.70 5.56 1.35
N LEU A 158 9.49 5.99 0.38
CA LEU A 158 9.13 7.03 -0.58
C LEU A 158 9.29 6.47 -2.00
N ALA A 159 8.20 6.50 -2.77
CA ALA A 159 8.21 6.32 -4.20
C ALA A 159 8.03 7.69 -4.88
N THR A 160 8.88 8.01 -5.85
CA THR A 160 8.89 9.33 -6.50
C THR A 160 8.50 9.22 -7.96
N SER A 161 7.98 10.31 -8.53
CA SER A 161 7.78 10.45 -9.96
C SER A 161 9.06 10.25 -10.76
N LYS A 162 8.93 9.85 -12.03
CA LYS A 162 10.04 9.85 -13.00
C LYS A 162 10.56 11.26 -13.29
N ASN A 163 9.65 12.24 -13.23
CA ASN A 163 9.97 13.65 -13.36
C ASN A 163 10.25 14.23 -11.97
N GLN A 164 11.52 14.41 -11.60
CA GLN A 164 11.96 15.00 -10.33
C GLN A 164 12.64 16.36 -10.53
#